data_AF-A0A661JCW1-F1
#
_entry.id   AF-A0A661JCW1-F1
#
_cell.length_a   1.000
_cell.length_b   1.000
_cell.length_c   1.000
_cell.angle_alpha   90.00
_cell.angle_beta   90.00
_cell.angle_gamma   90.00
#
_symmetry.space_group_name_H-M   'P 1'
#
loop_
_entity.id
_entity.type
_entity.pdbx_description
1 polymer ?
#
loop_
_entity_poly.entity_id
_entity_poly.type
_entity_poly.pdbx_seq_one_letter_code
_entity_poly.pdbx_strand_id
1 'polypeptide(L)'
;MSIRKQNKESGNGTTNYSGELQPKLSTRSPFSQEKLNEIFKISSKDPNRIISRESSNLEFKESFGWRSLPKYLKTCAAFANTKGGYIVFGIGRSPHKLLGLSGNSLQQFENIDPAKLSGQFNEYFSLEIEWDIHEYELNGKIYGLLYVYECKDKPVICKKDSDKVLKEGDIYYRYRGRSQRIKYSELRTMLETKRIKEQQLWMRHLSQIAEIGVRDVGIFDFKSGQVSGTNGSFLIDESLLSQLSFIKEGEFSEEKGKPTLRLIGKVEAISSLPGVGRRKKIVKVKGIRIGDIVLAFLNSEKVQEPIEYIKQICFESTAFLPVYYFIVLANIDRQKAIKEVEAVISRSRAKSKLIERLKQPQTLFITPPTSSTEASEKKKKFLRDLQQSLINRDLVGKDLLYCLQAIRSLTPSQVKQNDEYLRGLLKEW
;
A
#
# COMPACT_ATOMS: atom_id res chain seq x y z
N MET A 1 -18.09 -40.19 68.03
CA MET A 1 -19.54 -40.31 68.32
C MET A 1 -20.31 -40.14 67.01
N SER A 2 -21.45 -40.83 66.88
CA SER A 2 -22.61 -40.55 66.00
C SER A 2 -22.36 -40.10 64.55
N ILE A 3 -22.60 -40.88 63.49
CA ILE A 3 -23.82 -41.57 62.99
C ILE A 3 -24.26 -40.95 61.64
N ARG A 4 -24.29 -41.80 60.60
CA ARG A 4 -25.12 -41.79 59.38
C ARG A 4 -25.50 -40.45 58.72
N LYS A 5 -25.19 -40.36 57.41
CA LYS A 5 -26.16 -40.72 56.35
C LYS A 5 -25.49 -40.98 54.99
N GLN A 6 -25.74 -42.16 54.43
CA GLN A 6 -25.58 -42.48 53.01
C GLN A 6 -26.93 -42.99 52.49
N ASN A 7 -27.33 -42.49 51.31
CA ASN A 7 -28.00 -43.17 50.19
C ASN A 7 -28.41 -42.08 49.18
N LYS A 8 -27.89 -42.11 47.95
CA LYS A 8 -28.48 -42.75 46.73
C LYS A 8 -29.75 -42.01 46.24
N GLU A 9 -30.02 -41.76 44.95
CA GLU A 9 -29.37 -42.02 43.63
C GLU A 9 -30.15 -41.18 42.56
N SER A 10 -29.80 -40.98 41.27
CA SER A 10 -28.65 -41.36 40.41
C SER A 10 -28.61 -40.50 39.12
N GLY A 11 -27.43 -40.02 38.68
CA GLY A 11 -27.16 -39.55 37.29
C GLY A 11 -27.66 -38.14 36.93
N ASN A 12 -27.06 -37.38 36.00
CA ASN A 12 -25.83 -37.53 35.18
C ASN A 12 -25.19 -36.13 35.04
N GLY A 13 -23.89 -35.95 34.80
CA GLY A 13 -22.87 -36.94 34.48
C GLY A 13 -22.01 -36.59 33.25
N THR A 14 -21.54 -35.35 33.10
CA THR A 14 -20.45 -35.02 32.16
C THR A 14 -19.62 -33.81 32.61
N THR A 15 -18.47 -34.14 33.19
CA THR A 15 -17.21 -33.37 33.29
C THR A 15 -17.08 -32.05 32.54
N ASN A 16 -17.05 -30.92 33.26
CA ASN A 16 -16.42 -29.68 32.81
C ASN A 16 -14.92 -29.73 33.11
N TYR A 17 -14.09 -30.07 32.12
CA TYR A 17 -12.63 -29.94 32.24
C TYR A 17 -12.16 -28.55 31.83
N SER A 18 -11.37 -27.94 32.73
CA SER A 18 -10.35 -26.91 32.46
C SER A 18 -10.67 -25.87 31.37
N GLY A 19 -11.29 -24.76 31.78
CA GLY A 19 -11.16 -23.51 31.03
C GLY A 19 -9.73 -22.97 31.14
N GLU A 20 -8.92 -23.17 30.10
CA GLU A 20 -7.66 -22.44 29.97
C GLU A 20 -7.96 -20.94 29.85
N LEU A 21 -7.46 -20.14 30.80
CA LEU A 21 -7.47 -18.69 30.65
C LEU A 21 -6.50 -18.32 29.51
N GLN A 22 -7.03 -18.17 28.30
CA GLN A 22 -6.33 -17.41 27.27
C GLN A 22 -6.00 -16.02 27.85
N PRO A 23 -4.73 -15.59 27.84
CA PRO A 23 -4.37 -14.28 28.35
C PRO A 23 -4.94 -13.23 27.39
N LYS A 24 -5.98 -12.49 27.85
CA LYS A 24 -6.37 -11.23 27.19
C LYS A 24 -5.11 -10.39 27.04
N LEU A 25 -4.68 -10.19 25.80
CA LEU A 25 -3.50 -9.40 25.48
C LEU A 25 -3.82 -7.93 25.77
N SER A 26 -3.71 -7.51 27.03
CA SER A 26 -3.90 -6.13 27.42
C SER A 26 -2.79 -5.31 26.79
N THR A 27 -3.09 -4.65 25.67
CA THR A 27 -2.24 -3.67 25.00
C THR A 27 -2.18 -2.40 25.86
N ARG A 28 -1.49 -2.51 27.00
CA ARG A 28 -1.15 -1.37 27.85
C ARG A 28 -0.36 -0.38 27.00
N SER A 29 -0.76 0.89 27.02
CA SER A 29 -0.06 1.96 26.32
C SER A 29 1.45 1.93 26.65
N PRO A 30 2.35 2.11 25.67
CA PRO A 30 3.80 2.16 25.93
C PRO A 30 4.18 3.28 26.91
N PHE A 31 3.37 4.33 27.02
CA PHE A 31 3.55 5.44 27.96
C PHE A 31 2.62 5.35 29.19
N SER A 32 2.17 4.15 29.55
CA SER A 32 1.48 3.90 30.80
C SER A 32 2.32 4.31 32.01
N GLN A 33 1.69 4.83 33.07
CA GLN A 33 2.39 5.35 34.25
C GLN A 33 3.25 4.27 34.93
N GLU A 34 2.82 3.02 34.93
CA GLU A 34 3.61 1.89 35.43
C GLU A 34 4.92 1.74 34.64
N LYS A 35 4.89 1.97 33.32
CA LYS A 35 6.06 1.85 32.46
C LYS A 35 7.00 3.05 32.62
N LEU A 36 6.45 4.25 32.76
CA LEU A 36 7.23 5.45 33.10
C LEU A 36 7.91 5.29 34.47
N ASN A 37 7.20 4.76 35.48
CA ASN A 37 7.75 4.46 36.80
C ASN A 37 8.87 3.39 36.76
N GLU A 38 8.79 2.41 35.85
CA GLU A 38 9.87 1.43 35.62
C GLU A 38 11.11 2.07 34.98
N ILE A 39 10.91 2.91 33.96
CA ILE A 39 11.99 3.61 33.24
C ILE A 39 12.70 4.61 34.15
N PHE A 40 11.93 5.47 34.85
CA PHE A 40 12.44 6.56 35.68
C PHE A 40 12.64 6.17 37.16
N LYS A 41 12.84 4.87 37.46
CA LYS A 41 13.03 4.40 38.83
C LYS A 41 14.24 5.08 39.49
N ILE A 42 13.99 5.91 40.49
CA ILE A 42 15.00 6.74 41.18
C ILE A 42 15.74 5.94 42.26
N SER A 43 16.99 6.31 42.53
CA SER A 43 17.81 5.78 43.64
C SER A 43 17.35 6.36 44.98
N SER A 44 17.05 5.50 45.96
CA SER A 44 16.80 5.93 47.35
C SER A 44 17.99 6.61 48.03
N LYS A 45 19.19 6.51 47.46
CA LYS A 45 20.42 7.18 47.94
C LYS A 45 20.78 8.46 47.18
N ASP A 46 20.15 8.72 46.03
CA ASP A 46 20.45 9.88 45.17
C ASP A 46 19.20 10.22 44.34
N PRO A 47 18.38 11.21 44.77
CA PRO A 47 17.16 11.61 44.07
C PRO A 47 17.37 12.11 42.64
N ASN A 48 18.59 12.46 42.25
CA ASN A 48 18.94 12.92 40.90
C ASN A 48 19.44 11.80 39.99
N ARG A 49 19.31 10.53 40.38
CA ARG A 49 19.86 9.38 39.67
C ARG A 49 18.82 8.27 39.46
N ILE A 50 18.71 7.79 38.23
CA ILE A 50 17.95 6.56 37.95
C ILE A 50 18.79 5.30 38.22
N ILE A 51 18.15 4.25 38.72
CA ILE A 51 18.76 2.93 38.92
C ILE A 51 18.50 1.97 37.76
N SER A 52 17.55 2.30 36.89
CA SER A 52 17.28 1.59 35.64
C SER A 52 18.51 1.61 34.73
N ARG A 53 18.74 0.51 34.01
CA ARG A 53 19.94 0.27 33.21
C ARG A 53 19.57 0.09 31.75
N GLU A 54 20.46 0.50 30.84
CA GLU A 54 20.34 0.17 29.42
C GLU A 54 20.26 -1.34 29.22
N SER A 55 19.42 -1.77 28.28
CA SER A 55 18.99 -3.17 28.15
C SER A 55 18.82 -3.57 26.68
N SER A 56 18.12 -4.68 26.43
CA SER A 56 17.63 -5.06 25.11
C SER A 56 16.43 -4.24 24.61
N ASN A 57 15.80 -3.43 25.46
CA ASN A 57 14.61 -2.61 25.14
C ASN A 57 14.68 -1.18 25.72
N LEU A 58 15.84 -0.73 26.18
CA LEU A 58 16.07 0.60 26.75
C LEU A 58 17.48 1.11 26.38
N GLU A 59 17.56 2.36 25.93
CA GLU A 59 18.76 3.14 25.58
C GLU A 59 18.62 4.53 26.20
N PHE A 60 19.67 5.04 26.83
CA PHE A 60 19.69 6.38 27.39
C PHE A 60 20.49 7.34 26.51
N LYS A 61 20.00 8.58 26.40
CA LYS A 61 20.67 9.68 25.70
C LYS A 61 20.59 10.94 26.54
N GLU A 62 21.67 11.69 26.53
CA GLU A 62 21.75 12.96 27.24
C GLU A 62 20.92 14.04 26.53
N SER A 63 21.08 14.12 25.21
CA SER A 63 20.39 15.07 24.34
C SER A 63 19.88 14.43 23.05
N PHE A 64 18.84 15.04 22.49
CA PHE A 64 18.36 14.80 21.14
C PHE A 64 19.05 15.78 20.18
N GLY A 65 19.30 15.33 18.94
CA GLY A 65 19.75 16.23 17.89
C GLY A 65 19.95 15.55 16.54
N TRP A 66 19.49 16.20 15.47
CA TRP A 66 19.44 15.65 14.12
C TRP A 66 20.80 15.15 13.58
N ARG A 67 21.94 15.71 14.02
CA ARG A 67 23.29 15.21 13.67
C ARG A 67 23.60 13.80 14.17
N SER A 68 22.87 13.31 15.18
CA SER A 68 22.99 11.94 15.69
C SER A 68 21.91 11.00 15.14
N LEU A 69 21.05 11.46 14.22
CA LEU A 69 19.95 10.69 13.66
C LEU A 69 20.36 9.28 13.18
N PRO A 70 21.45 9.07 12.42
CA PRO A 70 21.85 7.72 11.99
C PRO A 70 22.08 6.74 13.16
N LYS A 71 22.50 7.23 14.34
CA LYS A 71 22.69 6.41 15.55
C LYS A 71 21.36 6.08 16.22
N TYR A 72 20.40 7.00 16.20
CA TYR A 72 19.04 6.77 16.68
C TYR A 72 18.33 5.76 15.77
N LEU A 73 18.34 6.00 14.46
CA LEU A 73 17.81 5.09 13.42
C LEU A 73 18.34 3.66 13.58
N LYS A 74 19.65 3.50 13.76
CA LYS A 74 20.29 2.20 14.02
C LYS A 74 19.75 1.48 15.26
N THR A 75 19.49 2.22 16.33
CA THR A 75 18.96 1.66 17.59
C THR A 75 17.47 1.35 17.47
N CYS A 76 16.71 2.18 16.76
CA CYS A 76 15.30 1.93 16.46
C CYS A 76 15.13 0.65 15.61
N ALA A 77 15.89 0.49 14.53
CA ALA A 77 15.89 -0.76 13.75
C ALA A 77 16.31 -1.98 14.58
N ALA A 78 17.26 -1.81 15.51
CA ALA A 78 17.65 -2.86 16.45
C ALA A 78 16.54 -3.22 17.47
N PHE A 79 15.71 -2.26 17.88
CA PHE A 79 14.51 -2.50 18.70
C PHE A 79 13.39 -3.16 17.91
N ALA A 80 13.11 -2.69 16.69
CA ALA A 80 12.12 -3.27 15.78
C ALA A 80 12.43 -4.75 15.46
N ASN A 81 13.72 -5.07 15.27
CA ASN A 81 14.21 -6.44 15.11
C ASN A 81 14.25 -7.27 16.40
N THR A 82 14.01 -6.70 17.58
CA THR A 82 14.01 -7.42 18.87
C THR A 82 12.62 -7.51 19.49
N LYS A 83 12.30 -6.70 20.50
CA LYS A 83 11.01 -6.71 21.21
C LYS A 83 10.40 -5.30 21.36
N GLY A 84 10.73 -4.43 20.42
CA GLY A 84 10.58 -3.00 20.60
C GLY A 84 11.48 -2.45 21.71
N GLY A 85 11.34 -1.16 22.01
CA GLY A 85 12.13 -0.51 23.05
C GLY A 85 12.06 1.01 23.04
N TYR A 86 12.66 1.62 24.06
CA TYR A 86 12.64 3.06 24.31
C TYR A 86 14.04 3.65 24.12
N ILE A 87 14.13 4.77 23.40
CA ILE A 87 15.24 5.72 23.55
C ILE A 87 14.73 6.85 24.43
N VAL A 88 15.38 7.04 25.58
CA VAL A 88 14.99 8.08 26.56
C VAL A 88 16.07 9.16 26.61
N PHE A 89 15.67 10.38 26.29
CA PHE A 89 16.49 11.58 26.21
C PHE A 89 16.42 12.41 27.50
N GLY A 90 17.48 13.15 27.83
CA GLY A 90 17.62 13.89 29.09
C GLY A 90 18.35 13.12 30.21
N ILE A 91 18.96 11.97 29.91
CA ILE A 91 19.66 11.10 30.88
C ILE A 91 21.17 11.11 30.61
N GLY A 92 21.96 11.61 31.57
CA GLY A 92 23.42 11.68 31.45
C GLY A 92 24.11 10.32 31.50
N ARG A 93 25.18 10.11 30.74
CA ARG A 93 25.81 8.78 30.52
C ARG A 93 26.18 7.96 31.75
N SER A 94 26.75 8.59 32.77
CA SER A 94 27.14 7.92 34.02
C SER A 94 27.20 8.96 35.13
N PRO A 95 26.58 8.72 36.30
CA PRO A 95 25.95 7.48 36.76
C PRO A 95 24.44 7.36 36.42
N HIS A 96 23.98 7.80 35.24
CA HIS A 96 22.56 7.99 34.87
C HIS A 96 21.88 9.10 35.68
N LYS A 97 22.39 10.34 35.54
CA LYS A 97 21.79 11.52 36.16
C LYS A 97 20.57 12.02 35.39
N LEU A 98 19.54 12.42 36.13
CA LEU A 98 18.33 13.10 35.69
C LEU A 98 18.66 14.55 35.32
N LEU A 99 19.07 14.79 34.07
CA LEU A 99 19.43 16.12 33.57
C LEU A 99 18.23 16.86 32.99
N GLY A 100 17.38 16.13 32.24
CA GLY A 100 16.31 16.71 31.43
C GLY A 100 16.83 17.23 30.08
N LEU A 101 15.91 17.44 29.14
CA LEU A 101 16.15 18.19 27.92
C LEU A 101 16.09 19.69 28.21
N SER A 102 16.94 20.47 27.54
CA SER A 102 16.94 21.93 27.67
C SER A 102 17.44 22.64 26.40
N GLY A 103 17.10 23.93 26.29
CA GLY A 103 17.49 24.80 25.17
C GLY A 103 17.16 24.19 23.81
N ASN A 104 18.11 24.29 22.87
CA ASN A 104 17.96 23.75 21.52
C ASN A 104 17.66 22.22 21.49
N SER A 105 18.09 21.43 22.49
CA SER A 105 17.79 19.98 22.49
C SER A 105 16.33 19.68 22.85
N LEU A 106 15.69 20.53 23.65
CA LEU A 106 14.27 20.44 23.98
C LEU A 106 13.44 20.88 22.77
N GLN A 107 13.73 22.08 22.25
CA GLN A 107 13.06 22.63 21.06
C GLN A 107 13.14 21.70 19.85
N GLN A 108 14.28 21.04 19.62
CA GLN A 108 14.41 20.08 18.52
C GLN A 108 13.61 18.80 18.72
N PHE A 109 13.23 18.45 19.96
CA PHE A 109 12.42 17.28 20.29
C PHE A 109 10.92 17.61 20.20
N GLU A 110 10.49 18.71 20.83
CA GLU A 110 9.11 19.23 20.77
C GLU A 110 8.65 19.47 19.32
N ASN A 111 9.56 19.96 18.47
CA ASN A 111 9.29 20.24 17.05
C ASN A 111 9.72 19.08 16.12
N ILE A 112 9.68 17.82 16.59
CA ILE A 112 9.83 16.65 15.71
C ILE A 112 8.59 16.53 14.82
N ASP A 113 8.75 16.80 13.53
CA ASP A 113 7.78 16.44 12.50
C ASP A 113 7.73 14.91 12.32
N PRO A 114 6.60 14.24 12.60
CA PRO A 114 6.47 12.79 12.45
C PRO A 114 6.59 12.31 11.01
N ALA A 115 6.14 13.11 10.03
CA ALA A 115 6.27 12.77 8.61
C ALA A 115 7.74 12.78 8.18
N LYS A 116 8.52 13.76 8.68
CA LYS A 116 9.96 13.82 8.46
C LYS A 116 10.70 12.64 9.10
N LEU A 117 10.41 12.30 10.35
CA LEU A 117 11.09 11.17 11.02
C LEU A 117 10.71 9.82 10.39
N SER A 118 9.44 9.60 10.06
CA SER A 118 8.98 8.41 9.33
C SER A 118 9.56 8.35 7.91
N GLY A 119 9.69 9.49 7.23
CA GLY A 119 10.39 9.61 5.95
C GLY A 119 11.84 9.14 6.04
N GLN A 120 12.55 9.47 7.13
CA GLN A 120 13.91 9.00 7.38
C GLN A 120 13.96 7.48 7.67
N PHE A 121 13.01 6.93 8.42
CA PHE A 121 12.91 5.46 8.57
C PHE A 121 12.68 4.77 7.22
N ASN A 122 11.74 5.28 6.42
CA ASN A 122 11.39 4.72 5.11
C ASN A 122 12.50 4.91 4.06
N GLU A 123 13.34 5.93 4.18
CA GLU A 123 14.55 6.09 3.36
C GLU A 123 15.57 5.00 3.67
N TYR A 124 15.85 4.76 4.96
CA TYR A 124 16.94 3.90 5.39
C TYR A 124 16.59 2.41 5.55
N PHE A 125 15.32 2.01 5.72
CA PHE A 125 14.95 0.63 6.07
C PHE A 125 13.92 -0.04 5.15
N SER A 126 14.00 -1.37 5.03
CA SER A 126 13.20 -2.18 4.10
C SER A 126 11.72 -2.31 4.45
N LEU A 127 11.36 -2.03 5.70
CA LEU A 127 10.03 -2.19 6.25
C LEU A 127 9.68 -0.95 7.07
N GLU A 128 8.39 -0.69 7.21
CA GLU A 128 7.89 0.34 8.10
C GLU A 128 8.28 0.01 9.54
N ILE A 129 8.87 0.99 10.24
CA ILE A 129 9.14 0.92 11.66
C ILE A 129 8.02 1.70 12.35
N GLU A 130 7.10 0.98 12.99
CA GLU A 130 6.07 1.58 13.86
C GLU A 130 6.78 2.22 15.09
N TRP A 131 6.51 3.50 15.37
CA TRP A 131 7.10 4.26 16.48
C TRP A 131 6.11 5.29 17.04
N ASP A 132 6.26 5.64 18.32
CA ASP A 132 5.55 6.74 18.97
C ASP A 132 6.53 7.61 19.76
N ILE A 133 6.15 8.86 20.04
CA ILE A 133 6.93 9.81 20.84
C ILE A 133 6.09 10.37 21.99
N HIS A 134 6.74 10.65 23.12
CA HIS A 134 6.10 11.22 24.31
C HIS A 134 7.07 12.12 25.08
N GLU A 135 6.53 13.16 25.69
CA GLU A 135 7.23 14.06 26.60
C GLU A 135 6.75 13.76 28.02
N TYR A 136 7.70 13.52 28.93
CA TYR A 136 7.41 13.23 30.32
C TYR A 136 8.07 14.26 31.21
N GLU A 137 7.28 14.97 32.02
CA GLU A 137 7.80 15.87 33.03
C GLU A 137 8.02 15.14 34.36
N LEU A 138 9.22 15.29 34.93
CA LEU A 138 9.57 14.76 36.24
C LEU A 138 10.43 15.78 37.00
N ASN A 139 9.95 16.22 38.16
CA ASN A 139 10.63 17.21 39.02
C ASN A 139 10.99 18.51 38.29
N GLY A 140 10.09 19.06 37.46
CA GLY A 140 10.32 20.30 36.70
C GLY A 140 11.32 20.16 35.54
N LYS A 141 11.61 18.92 35.10
CA LYS A 141 12.48 18.61 33.96
C LYS A 141 11.71 17.78 32.95
N ILE A 142 11.84 18.13 31.67
CA ILE A 142 11.20 17.42 30.56
C ILE A 142 12.15 16.34 30.03
N TYR A 143 11.62 15.14 29.80
CA TYR A 143 12.32 14.00 29.22
C TYR A 143 11.62 13.56 27.95
N GLY A 144 12.38 13.38 26.87
CA GLY A 144 11.86 12.86 25.63
C GLY A 144 11.90 11.34 25.58
N LEU A 145 10.82 10.67 25.21
CA LEU A 145 10.75 9.23 24.97
C LEU A 145 10.40 8.97 23.51
N LEU A 146 11.26 8.23 22.81
CA LEU A 146 10.94 7.62 21.51
C LEU A 146 10.75 6.11 21.73
N TYR A 147 9.51 5.64 21.60
CA TYR A 147 9.19 4.22 21.64
C TYR A 147 9.15 3.63 20.22
N VAL A 148 9.67 2.42 20.06
CA VAL A 148 9.66 1.66 18.81
C VAL A 148 9.00 0.33 19.07
N TYR A 149 8.03 -0.04 18.25
CA TYR A 149 7.30 -1.30 18.37
C TYR A 149 8.13 -2.48 17.84
N GLU A 150 7.78 -3.69 18.26
CA GLU A 150 8.31 -4.92 17.65
C GLU A 150 7.76 -5.07 16.22
N CYS A 151 8.63 -5.17 15.21
CA CYS A 151 8.18 -5.36 13.84
C CYS A 151 7.53 -6.75 13.68
N LYS A 152 6.34 -6.79 13.08
CA LYS A 152 5.53 -8.02 12.92
C LYS A 152 6.16 -9.01 11.93
N ASP A 153 6.80 -8.50 10.87
CA ASP A 153 7.48 -9.29 9.84
C ASP A 153 8.99 -8.97 9.79
N LYS A 154 9.80 -9.67 10.59
CA LYS A 154 11.26 -9.47 10.64
C LYS A 154 11.97 -10.26 9.53
N PRO A 155 13.15 -9.81 9.05
CA PRO A 155 13.95 -8.71 9.56
C PRO A 155 13.74 -7.36 8.84
N VAL A 156 13.89 -6.28 9.59
CA VAL A 156 14.11 -4.93 9.08
C VAL A 156 15.58 -4.81 8.64
N ILE A 157 15.79 -4.58 7.34
CA ILE A 157 17.10 -4.51 6.68
C ILE A 157 17.41 -3.05 6.32
N CYS A 158 18.65 -2.61 6.48
CA CYS A 158 19.12 -1.30 6.06
C CYS A 158 19.30 -1.27 4.52
N LYS A 159 18.64 -0.32 3.84
CA LYS A 159 18.66 -0.14 2.38
C LYS A 159 19.71 0.86 1.89
N LYS A 160 20.29 1.66 2.78
CA LYS A 160 21.13 2.80 2.41
C LYS A 160 22.21 3.06 3.45
N ASP A 161 23.39 3.44 2.97
CA ASP A 161 24.52 3.85 3.79
C ASP A 161 24.31 5.22 4.47
N SER A 162 24.85 5.40 5.68
CA SER A 162 24.98 6.72 6.33
C SER A 162 26.17 6.77 7.29
N ASP A 163 27.07 7.72 7.06
CA ASP A 163 28.12 8.21 7.98
C ASP A 163 28.88 7.14 8.79
N LYS A 164 29.23 6.02 8.14
CA LYS A 164 29.87 4.83 8.76
C LYS A 164 29.06 4.17 9.89
N VAL A 165 27.84 4.63 10.17
CA VAL A 165 26.94 4.11 11.21
C VAL A 165 25.94 3.13 10.63
N LEU A 166 25.29 3.50 9.53
CA LEU A 166 24.37 2.65 8.76
C LEU A 166 25.08 2.12 7.51
N LYS A 167 24.79 0.87 7.16
CA LYS A 167 25.39 0.12 6.06
C LYS A 167 24.30 -0.65 5.32
N GLU A 168 24.25 -0.52 4.00
CA GLU A 168 23.32 -1.26 3.16
C GLU A 168 23.50 -2.78 3.32
N GLY A 169 22.37 -3.51 3.34
CA GLY A 169 22.31 -4.95 3.61
C GLY A 169 22.42 -5.34 5.08
N ASP A 170 22.75 -4.43 6.00
CA ASP A 170 22.84 -4.77 7.42
C ASP A 170 21.46 -4.93 8.07
N ILE A 171 21.33 -5.99 8.87
CA ILE A 171 20.28 -6.14 9.86
C ILE A 171 20.88 -5.72 11.21
N TYR A 172 20.28 -4.74 11.86
CA TYR A 172 20.68 -4.30 13.21
C TYR A 172 19.89 -5.03 14.29
N TYR A 173 20.57 -5.40 15.37
CA TYR A 173 20.01 -6.14 16.50
C TYR A 173 20.59 -5.64 17.82
N ARG A 174 19.77 -5.69 18.87
CA ARG A 174 20.08 -5.13 20.19
C ARG A 174 20.59 -6.21 21.16
N TYR A 175 21.87 -6.14 21.52
CA TYR A 175 22.52 -7.04 22.48
C TYR A 175 22.87 -6.27 23.75
N ARG A 176 22.18 -6.54 24.88
CA ARG A 176 22.53 -6.07 26.23
C ARG A 176 23.12 -4.65 26.29
N GLY A 177 22.36 -3.63 25.87
CA GLY A 177 22.81 -2.23 25.88
C GLY A 177 23.56 -1.75 24.63
N ARG A 178 23.70 -2.57 23.57
CA ARG A 178 24.39 -2.17 22.32
C ARG A 178 23.64 -2.56 21.06
N SER A 179 23.59 -1.64 20.10
CA SER A 179 22.96 -1.82 18.77
C SER A 179 24.05 -2.11 17.72
N GLN A 180 24.10 -3.32 17.19
CA GLN A 180 25.16 -3.79 16.28
C GLN A 180 24.59 -4.70 15.19
N ARG A 181 25.43 -5.13 14.23
CA ARG A 181 25.03 -6.10 13.18
C ARG A 181 24.53 -7.40 13.84
N ILE A 182 23.46 -7.99 13.31
CA ILE A 182 22.94 -9.26 13.80
C ILE A 182 23.99 -10.37 13.67
N LYS A 183 24.03 -11.30 14.62
CA LYS A 183 24.85 -12.51 14.54
C LYS A 183 24.02 -13.65 13.96
N TYR A 184 24.70 -14.68 13.48
CA TYR A 184 24.09 -15.83 12.83
C TYR A 184 23.03 -16.54 13.67
N SER A 185 23.21 -16.64 14.99
CA SER A 185 22.27 -17.27 15.93
C SER A 185 20.88 -16.62 15.89
N GLU A 186 20.82 -15.30 16.03
CA GLU A 186 19.57 -14.53 16.05
C GLU A 186 18.96 -14.47 14.66
N LEU A 187 19.77 -14.32 13.61
CA LEU A 187 19.30 -14.34 12.21
C LEU A 187 18.66 -15.69 11.84
N ARG A 188 19.34 -16.80 12.15
CA ARG A 188 18.79 -18.15 11.95
C ARG A 188 17.48 -18.34 12.71
N THR A 189 17.40 -17.84 13.96
CA THR A 189 16.19 -17.91 14.77
C THR A 189 15.02 -17.14 14.14
N MET A 190 15.27 -15.95 13.57
CA MET A 190 14.23 -15.19 12.85
C MET A 190 13.73 -15.93 11.60
N LEU A 191 14.64 -16.39 10.76
CA LEU A 191 14.31 -17.10 9.52
C LEU A 191 13.52 -18.39 9.81
N GLU A 192 13.96 -19.16 10.81
CA GLU A 192 13.28 -20.39 11.23
C GLU A 192 11.91 -20.09 11.85
N THR A 193 11.77 -19.02 12.64
CA THR A 193 10.46 -18.59 13.17
C THR A 193 9.50 -18.23 12.05
N LYS A 194 9.96 -17.54 10.99
CA LYS A 194 9.13 -17.22 9.81
C LYS A 194 8.73 -18.49 9.06
N ARG A 195 9.70 -19.38 8.79
CA ARG A 195 9.48 -20.70 8.15
C ARG A 195 8.46 -21.55 8.92
N ILE A 196 8.55 -21.60 10.25
CA ILE A 196 7.61 -22.35 11.10
C ILE A 196 6.21 -21.74 11.07
N LYS A 197 6.07 -20.41 11.12
CA LYS A 197 4.77 -19.74 10.99
C LYS A 197 4.08 -20.05 9.65
N GLU A 198 4.84 -19.97 8.55
CA GLU A 198 4.35 -20.32 7.21
C GLU A 198 3.95 -21.80 7.14
N GLN A 199 4.78 -22.71 7.69
CA GLN A 199 4.47 -24.14 7.76
C GLN A 199 3.21 -24.42 8.59
N GLN A 200 3.01 -23.74 9.72
CA GLN A 200 1.82 -23.89 10.56
C GLN A 200 0.55 -23.42 9.83
N LEU A 201 0.62 -22.33 9.07
CA LEU A 201 -0.49 -21.84 8.24
C LEU A 201 -0.86 -22.87 7.16
N TRP A 202 0.14 -23.38 6.43
CA TRP A 202 -0.07 -24.46 5.44
C TRP A 202 -0.66 -25.73 6.07
N MET A 203 -0.14 -26.18 7.21
CA MET A 203 -0.65 -27.37 7.90
C MET A 203 -2.09 -27.18 8.39
N ARG A 204 -2.47 -25.97 8.84
CA ARG A 204 -3.86 -25.64 9.22
C ARG A 204 -4.78 -25.78 8.01
N HIS A 205 -4.44 -25.17 6.88
CA HIS A 205 -5.25 -25.27 5.66
C HIS A 205 -5.33 -26.71 5.14
N LEU A 206 -4.22 -27.46 5.12
CA LEU A 206 -4.22 -28.87 4.73
C LEU A 206 -5.08 -29.75 5.66
N SER A 207 -5.10 -29.46 6.96
CA SER A 207 -5.95 -30.17 7.93
C SER A 207 -7.43 -29.88 7.67
N GLN A 208 -7.80 -28.62 7.44
CA GLN A 208 -9.16 -28.23 7.05
C GLN A 208 -9.59 -28.89 5.73
N ILE A 209 -8.69 -28.96 4.74
CA ILE A 209 -8.94 -29.62 3.45
C ILE A 209 -9.12 -31.14 3.63
N ALA A 210 -8.37 -31.77 4.54
CA ALA A 210 -8.49 -33.20 4.83
C ALA A 210 -9.81 -33.53 5.57
N GLU A 211 -10.25 -32.65 6.48
CA GLU A 211 -11.51 -32.79 7.22
C GLU A 211 -12.75 -32.60 6.32
N ILE A 212 -12.73 -31.60 5.43
CA ILE A 212 -13.82 -31.37 4.46
C ILE A 212 -13.82 -32.42 3.34
N GLY A 213 -12.63 -32.87 2.93
CA GLY A 213 -12.42 -33.73 1.77
C GLY A 213 -11.91 -32.96 0.55
N VAL A 214 -10.82 -33.43 -0.07
CA VAL A 214 -10.14 -32.74 -1.18
C VAL A 214 -11.04 -32.50 -2.40
N ARG A 215 -12.07 -33.33 -2.60
CA ARG A 215 -13.03 -33.19 -3.72
C ARG A 215 -14.05 -32.07 -3.50
N ASP A 216 -14.30 -31.74 -2.24
CA ASP A 216 -15.38 -30.87 -1.79
C ASP A 216 -14.88 -29.45 -1.43
N VAL A 217 -13.57 -29.21 -1.55
CA VAL A 217 -12.94 -27.90 -1.44
C VAL A 217 -12.73 -27.25 -2.82
N GLY A 218 -12.95 -25.93 -2.88
CA GLY A 218 -12.54 -25.06 -3.99
C GLY A 218 -11.59 -23.96 -3.52
N ILE A 219 -10.55 -23.68 -4.32
CA ILE A 219 -9.64 -22.55 -4.13
C ILE A 219 -10.26 -21.31 -4.77
N PHE A 220 -10.41 -20.23 -4.01
CA PHE A 220 -10.90 -18.94 -4.52
C PHE A 220 -9.75 -17.96 -4.78
N ASP A 221 -9.62 -17.48 -6.02
CA ASP A 221 -8.68 -16.42 -6.38
C ASP A 221 -9.36 -15.05 -6.29
N PHE A 222 -9.06 -14.32 -5.20
CA PHE A 222 -9.50 -12.95 -4.96
C PHE A 222 -9.16 -11.95 -6.09
N LYS A 223 -8.19 -12.24 -6.96
CA LYS A 223 -7.79 -11.35 -8.07
C LYS A 223 -8.61 -11.57 -9.34
N SER A 224 -9.29 -12.70 -9.48
CA SER A 224 -10.08 -13.06 -10.66
C SER A 224 -11.53 -13.37 -10.38
N GLY A 225 -11.92 -13.56 -9.11
CA GLY A 225 -13.27 -14.00 -8.73
C GLY A 225 -13.53 -15.49 -9.04
N GLN A 226 -12.51 -16.24 -9.47
CA GLN A 226 -12.66 -17.63 -9.86
C GLN A 226 -12.54 -18.56 -8.64
N VAL A 227 -13.54 -19.42 -8.44
CA VAL A 227 -13.44 -20.61 -7.59
C VAL A 227 -13.03 -21.78 -8.48
N SER A 228 -11.99 -22.52 -8.10
CA SER A 228 -11.53 -23.73 -8.78
C SER A 228 -11.45 -24.89 -7.79
N GLY A 229 -12.28 -25.92 -7.99
CA GLY A 229 -12.27 -27.16 -7.20
C GLY A 229 -12.16 -28.39 -8.09
N THR A 230 -12.22 -29.57 -7.46
CA THR A 230 -12.11 -30.85 -8.20
C THR A 230 -13.33 -31.07 -9.12
N ASN A 231 -14.50 -30.57 -8.71
CA ASN A 231 -15.75 -30.66 -9.46
C ASN A 231 -15.93 -29.57 -10.53
N GLY A 232 -14.85 -28.85 -10.88
CA GLY A 232 -14.83 -27.79 -11.90
C GLY A 232 -14.53 -26.40 -11.32
N SER A 233 -14.61 -25.38 -12.19
CA SER A 233 -14.42 -23.98 -11.79
C SER A 233 -15.61 -23.11 -12.18
N PHE A 234 -16.01 -22.21 -11.29
CA PHE A 234 -17.05 -21.22 -11.53
C PHE A 234 -16.56 -19.82 -11.14
N LEU A 235 -17.20 -18.80 -11.70
CA LEU A 235 -16.90 -17.40 -11.43
C LEU A 235 -17.96 -16.85 -10.47
N ILE A 236 -17.54 -16.17 -9.40
CA ILE A 236 -18.46 -15.41 -8.55
C ILE A 236 -18.65 -14.01 -9.15
N ASP A 237 -19.89 -13.59 -9.32
CA ASP A 237 -20.24 -12.27 -9.84
C ASP A 237 -19.75 -11.15 -8.90
N GLU A 238 -19.26 -10.05 -9.47
CA GLU A 238 -18.65 -8.94 -8.72
C GLU A 238 -19.63 -8.28 -7.74
N SER A 239 -20.93 -8.28 -8.04
CA SER A 239 -21.96 -7.80 -7.10
C SER A 239 -22.01 -8.63 -5.82
N LEU A 240 -21.77 -9.95 -5.90
CA LEU A 240 -21.68 -10.86 -4.76
C LEU A 240 -20.33 -10.72 -4.04
N LEU A 241 -19.25 -10.39 -4.74
CA LEU A 241 -17.94 -10.11 -4.11
C LEU A 241 -18.02 -8.94 -3.13
N SER A 242 -18.80 -7.90 -3.43
CA SER A 242 -19.01 -6.77 -2.52
C SER A 242 -19.75 -7.15 -1.22
N GLN A 243 -20.49 -8.26 -1.23
CA GLN A 243 -21.22 -8.79 -0.07
C GLN A 243 -20.39 -9.80 0.74
N LEU A 244 -19.27 -10.29 0.17
CA LEU A 244 -18.32 -11.17 0.85
C LEU A 244 -17.39 -10.37 1.77
N SER A 245 -17.94 -9.91 2.91
CA SER A 245 -17.18 -9.27 3.97
C SER A 245 -16.32 -10.29 4.73
N PHE A 246 -15.25 -10.79 4.10
CA PHE A 246 -14.27 -11.64 4.75
C PHE A 246 -13.44 -10.83 5.74
N ILE A 247 -13.61 -11.14 7.03
CA ILE A 247 -12.74 -10.65 8.11
C ILE A 247 -11.33 -11.20 7.83
N LYS A 248 -10.32 -10.33 7.82
CA LYS A 248 -8.92 -10.76 7.70
C LYS A 248 -8.57 -11.68 8.87
N GLU A 249 -8.01 -12.87 8.60
CA GLU A 249 -7.41 -13.70 9.65
C GLU A 249 -6.35 -12.87 10.39
N GLY A 250 -6.65 -12.53 11.65
CA GLY A 250 -5.86 -11.60 12.45
C GLY A 250 -6.70 -10.79 13.45
N GLU A 251 -7.95 -10.44 13.10
CA GLU A 251 -8.91 -9.79 14.03
C GLU A 251 -9.85 -10.80 14.69
N PHE A 252 -9.29 -11.79 15.37
CA PHE A 252 -10.07 -12.65 16.28
C PHE A 252 -10.13 -12.03 17.68
N SER A 253 -11.11 -11.15 17.88
CA SER A 253 -11.68 -10.96 19.21
C SER A 253 -12.78 -12.01 19.38
N GLU A 254 -12.54 -13.03 20.20
CA GLU A 254 -13.50 -14.13 20.47
C GLU A 254 -14.70 -13.68 21.34
N GLU A 255 -15.39 -12.61 20.94
CA GLU A 255 -16.69 -12.28 21.51
C GLU A 255 -17.77 -13.10 20.79
N LYS A 256 -18.43 -13.97 21.57
CA LYS A 256 -19.36 -15.01 21.11
C LYS A 256 -20.43 -14.46 20.15
N GLY A 257 -20.56 -15.08 18.98
CA GLY A 257 -21.81 -15.05 18.20
C GLY A 257 -21.86 -14.19 16.95
N LYS A 258 -20.78 -14.07 16.17
CA LYS A 258 -20.88 -13.56 14.78
C LYS A 258 -21.24 -14.70 13.80
N PRO A 259 -22.16 -14.47 12.84
CA PRO A 259 -22.80 -15.55 12.09
C PRO A 259 -21.91 -16.15 11.00
N THR A 260 -21.97 -17.47 10.86
CA THR A 260 -21.47 -18.19 9.68
C THR A 260 -22.33 -17.80 8.46
N LEU A 261 -21.77 -17.04 7.53
CA LEU A 261 -22.53 -16.49 6.38
C LEU A 261 -22.91 -17.60 5.39
N ARG A 262 -24.20 -17.70 5.05
CA ARG A 262 -24.74 -18.63 4.05
C ARG A 262 -25.01 -17.91 2.73
N LEU A 263 -24.11 -18.07 1.76
CA LEU A 263 -24.31 -17.56 0.39
C LEU A 263 -25.35 -18.44 -0.34
N ILE A 264 -26.39 -17.82 -0.91
CA ILE A 264 -27.31 -18.46 -1.85
C ILE A 264 -27.28 -17.65 -3.15
N GLY A 265 -26.64 -18.19 -4.18
CA GLY A 265 -26.62 -17.63 -5.53
C GLY A 265 -26.93 -18.71 -6.57
N LYS A 266 -27.48 -18.31 -7.71
CA LYS A 266 -27.64 -19.22 -8.86
C LYS A 266 -26.28 -19.43 -9.52
N VAL A 267 -25.74 -20.65 -9.42
CA VAL A 267 -24.48 -21.02 -10.06
C VAL A 267 -24.77 -21.52 -11.48
N GLU A 268 -24.30 -20.82 -12.50
CA GLU A 268 -24.29 -21.34 -13.87
C GLU A 268 -23.04 -22.20 -14.10
N ALA A 269 -23.23 -23.50 -14.32
CA ALA A 269 -22.13 -24.42 -14.58
C ALA A 269 -21.57 -24.25 -15.99
N ILE A 270 -20.28 -23.94 -16.10
CA ILE A 270 -19.57 -23.90 -17.39
C ILE A 270 -19.33 -25.34 -17.86
N SER A 271 -20.28 -25.88 -18.61
CA SER A 271 -20.22 -27.23 -19.19
C SER A 271 -19.03 -27.34 -20.14
N SER A 272 -18.11 -28.27 -19.88
CA SER A 272 -16.94 -28.53 -20.71
C SER A 272 -17.32 -29.27 -22.00
N LEU A 273 -17.70 -28.53 -23.04
CA LEU A 273 -17.89 -29.05 -24.40
C LEU A 273 -16.55 -29.11 -25.16
N PRO A 274 -16.21 -30.25 -25.80
CA PRO A 274 -14.98 -30.38 -26.59
C PRO A 274 -15.17 -29.76 -27.99
N GLY A 275 -14.37 -28.73 -28.30
CA GLY A 275 -14.23 -28.20 -29.66
C GLY A 275 -14.72 -26.76 -29.85
N VAL A 276 -13.92 -25.99 -30.61
CA VAL A 276 -14.19 -24.62 -31.09
C VAL A 276 -14.37 -23.55 -30.00
N GLY A 277 -13.23 -23.10 -29.50
CA GLY A 277 -13.14 -22.07 -28.47
C GLY A 277 -13.82 -20.73 -28.83
N ARG A 278 -14.95 -20.46 -28.17
CA ARG A 278 -15.25 -19.11 -27.67
C ARG A 278 -14.76 -18.99 -26.23
N ARG A 279 -13.45 -18.78 -26.08
CA ARG A 279 -12.92 -18.18 -24.85
C ARG A 279 -13.65 -16.84 -24.67
N LYS A 280 -14.62 -16.77 -23.74
CA LYS A 280 -15.03 -15.48 -23.15
C LYS A 280 -13.80 -14.98 -22.41
N LYS A 281 -12.94 -14.27 -23.14
CA LYS A 281 -11.73 -13.64 -22.64
C LYS A 281 -12.20 -12.44 -21.82
N ILE A 282 -12.58 -12.70 -20.58
CA ILE A 282 -12.92 -11.67 -19.60
C ILE A 282 -11.66 -10.82 -19.46
N VAL A 283 -11.72 -9.61 -20.00
CA VAL A 283 -10.62 -8.68 -19.89
C VAL A 283 -10.60 -8.23 -18.43
N LYS A 284 -9.47 -8.45 -17.76
CA LYS A 284 -9.21 -7.93 -16.43
C LYS A 284 -9.60 -6.45 -16.40
N VAL A 285 -10.45 -6.04 -15.45
CA VAL A 285 -10.62 -4.62 -15.11
C VAL A 285 -9.37 -4.16 -14.34
N LYS A 286 -8.25 -4.13 -15.07
CA LYS A 286 -7.08 -3.34 -14.70
C LYS A 286 -7.58 -1.91 -14.69
N GLY A 287 -7.61 -1.27 -13.51
CA GLY A 287 -8.19 0.06 -13.35
C GLY A 287 -7.65 1.00 -14.42
N ILE A 288 -8.53 1.45 -15.31
CA ILE A 288 -8.18 2.14 -16.55
C ILE A 288 -7.41 3.42 -16.18
N ARG A 289 -6.23 3.64 -16.75
CA ARG A 289 -5.45 4.88 -16.58
C ARG A 289 -5.23 5.57 -17.92
N ILE A 290 -4.77 6.83 -17.87
CA ILE A 290 -4.43 7.63 -19.07
C ILE A 290 -3.63 6.86 -20.13
N GLY A 291 -2.65 6.04 -19.75
CA GLY A 291 -1.86 5.22 -20.67
C GLY A 291 -2.69 4.15 -21.38
N ASP A 292 -3.59 3.46 -20.67
CA ASP A 292 -4.49 2.47 -21.26
C ASP A 292 -5.52 3.12 -22.21
N ILE A 293 -5.99 4.33 -21.88
CA ILE A 293 -6.92 5.12 -22.74
C ILE A 293 -6.24 5.55 -24.04
N VAL A 294 -5.00 6.05 -23.95
CA VAL A 294 -4.23 6.51 -25.12
C VAL A 294 -3.83 5.32 -26.00
N LEU A 295 -3.29 4.24 -25.42
CA LEU A 295 -2.87 3.07 -26.17
C LEU A 295 -4.04 2.34 -26.84
N ALA A 296 -5.20 2.21 -26.17
CA ALA A 296 -6.38 1.60 -26.78
C ALA A 296 -6.85 2.36 -28.04
N PHE A 297 -6.76 3.69 -28.04
CA PHE A 297 -7.03 4.51 -29.22
C PHE A 297 -5.95 4.36 -30.31
N LEU A 298 -4.66 4.46 -29.95
CA LEU A 298 -3.55 4.37 -30.91
C LEU A 298 -3.43 2.97 -31.56
N ASN A 299 -3.77 1.92 -30.83
CA ASN A 299 -3.82 0.54 -31.34
C ASN A 299 -5.14 0.19 -32.04
N SER A 300 -6.14 1.09 -32.05
CA SER A 300 -7.50 0.83 -32.53
C SER A 300 -8.16 -0.41 -31.88
N GLU A 301 -7.95 -0.59 -30.57
CA GLU A 301 -8.46 -1.73 -29.81
C GLU A 301 -9.98 -1.66 -29.60
N LYS A 302 -10.67 -2.75 -29.94
CA LYS A 302 -12.09 -2.94 -29.61
C LYS A 302 -12.23 -3.28 -28.11
N VAL A 303 -12.22 -2.26 -27.27
CA VAL A 303 -12.41 -2.39 -25.82
C VAL A 303 -13.80 -2.94 -25.47
N GLN A 304 -13.90 -3.74 -24.40
CA GLN A 304 -15.15 -4.42 -24.03
C GLN A 304 -16.19 -3.47 -23.42
N GLU A 305 -15.75 -2.44 -22.70
CA GLU A 305 -16.63 -1.49 -21.99
C GLU A 305 -16.26 -0.04 -22.32
N PRO A 306 -16.59 0.48 -23.53
CA PRO A 306 -16.13 1.80 -23.95
C PRO A 306 -16.72 2.95 -23.12
N ILE A 307 -17.85 2.72 -22.43
CA ILE A 307 -18.45 3.71 -21.51
C ILE A 307 -17.56 3.96 -20.28
N GLU A 308 -16.89 2.94 -19.74
CA GLU A 308 -15.98 3.12 -18.60
C GLU A 308 -14.71 3.89 -18.99
N TYR A 309 -14.24 3.75 -20.24
CA TYR A 309 -13.19 4.61 -20.79
C TYR A 309 -13.65 6.08 -20.89
N ILE A 310 -14.92 6.36 -21.22
CA ILE A 310 -15.48 7.72 -21.22
C ILE A 310 -15.56 8.28 -19.79
N LYS A 311 -16.06 7.50 -18.83
CA LYS A 311 -16.17 7.91 -17.42
C LYS A 311 -14.80 8.16 -16.80
N GLN A 312 -13.80 7.30 -17.08
CA GLN A 312 -12.46 7.43 -16.52
C GLN A 312 -11.77 8.75 -16.88
N ILE A 313 -12.02 9.33 -18.07
CA ILE A 313 -11.48 10.66 -18.45
C ILE A 313 -11.87 11.74 -17.42
N CYS A 314 -12.96 11.58 -16.68
CA CYS A 314 -13.38 12.49 -15.60
C CYS A 314 -12.47 12.47 -14.37
N PHE A 315 -11.53 11.53 -14.26
CA PHE A 315 -10.57 11.40 -13.17
C PHE A 315 -9.11 11.63 -13.60
N GLU A 316 -8.86 11.78 -14.90
CA GLU A 316 -7.52 12.02 -15.45
C GLU A 316 -7.12 13.51 -15.46
N SER A 317 -5.84 13.79 -15.73
CA SER A 317 -5.26 15.14 -15.70
C SER A 317 -5.73 16.07 -16.84
N THR A 318 -6.35 15.53 -17.90
CA THR A 318 -6.72 16.28 -19.11
C THR A 318 -8.03 15.81 -19.74
N ALA A 319 -8.84 16.77 -20.21
CA ALA A 319 -10.09 16.52 -20.93
C ALA A 319 -9.90 16.22 -22.43
N PHE A 320 -8.66 16.28 -22.94
CA PHE A 320 -8.35 16.16 -24.37
C PHE A 320 -8.05 14.72 -24.84
N LEU A 321 -8.26 13.73 -23.97
CA LEU A 321 -8.20 12.30 -24.29
C LEU A 321 -9.21 11.91 -25.41
N PRO A 322 -9.03 10.78 -26.10
CA PRO A 322 -9.76 10.42 -27.33
C PRO A 322 -11.22 9.95 -27.08
N VAL A 323 -12.02 10.75 -26.36
CA VAL A 323 -13.42 10.45 -26.00
C VAL A 323 -14.31 10.08 -27.20
N TYR A 324 -14.12 10.74 -28.35
CA TYR A 324 -14.92 10.48 -29.55
C TYR A 324 -14.75 9.06 -30.11
N TYR A 325 -13.58 8.45 -29.95
CA TYR A 325 -13.33 7.07 -30.32
C TYR A 325 -14.18 6.11 -29.49
N PHE A 326 -14.21 6.30 -28.16
CA PHE A 326 -14.99 5.47 -27.25
C PHE A 326 -16.51 5.72 -27.37
N ILE A 327 -16.95 6.93 -27.73
CA ILE A 327 -18.36 7.21 -28.06
C ILE A 327 -18.81 6.38 -29.27
N VAL A 328 -17.99 6.33 -30.32
CA VAL A 328 -18.27 5.52 -31.52
C VAL A 328 -18.24 4.02 -31.19
N LEU A 329 -17.27 3.54 -30.40
CA LEU A 329 -17.22 2.14 -29.96
C LEU A 329 -18.40 1.75 -29.05
N ALA A 330 -18.88 2.65 -28.19
CA ALA A 330 -20.05 2.43 -27.35
C ALA A 330 -21.37 2.41 -28.13
N ASN A 331 -21.35 2.82 -29.41
CA ASN A 331 -22.54 3.03 -30.24
C ASN A 331 -23.60 3.91 -29.55
N ILE A 332 -23.13 5.00 -28.91
CA ILE A 332 -23.99 5.99 -28.24
C ILE A 332 -23.93 7.34 -28.94
N ASP A 333 -25.01 8.11 -28.82
CA ASP A 333 -25.03 9.48 -29.28
C ASP A 333 -24.32 10.42 -28.29
N ARG A 334 -24.06 11.65 -28.74
CA ARG A 334 -23.36 12.66 -27.95
C ARG A 334 -24.18 13.15 -26.74
N GLN A 335 -25.51 13.14 -26.81
CA GLN A 335 -26.33 13.52 -25.64
C GLN A 335 -26.26 12.47 -24.55
N LYS A 336 -26.32 11.17 -24.89
CA LYS A 336 -26.10 10.08 -23.94
C LYS A 336 -24.69 10.13 -23.35
N ALA A 337 -23.66 10.37 -24.16
CA ALA A 337 -22.29 10.55 -23.66
C ALA A 337 -22.16 11.70 -22.64
N ILE A 338 -22.85 12.83 -22.87
CA ILE A 338 -22.91 13.93 -21.88
C ILE A 338 -23.59 13.48 -20.59
N LYS A 339 -24.72 12.75 -20.66
CA LYS A 339 -25.42 12.23 -19.47
C LYS A 339 -24.55 11.27 -18.65
N GLU A 340 -23.85 10.34 -19.30
CA GLU A 340 -22.89 9.43 -18.64
C GLU A 340 -21.79 10.21 -17.91
N VAL A 341 -21.20 11.23 -18.55
CA VAL A 341 -20.17 12.09 -17.94
C VAL A 341 -20.73 12.94 -16.80
N GLU A 342 -21.93 13.50 -16.95
CA GLU A 342 -22.60 14.30 -15.92
C GLU A 342 -22.91 13.48 -14.67
N ALA A 343 -23.29 12.20 -14.82
CA ALA A 343 -23.55 11.25 -13.73
C ALA A 343 -22.31 10.86 -12.91
N VAL A 344 -21.08 11.00 -13.43
CA VAL A 344 -19.85 10.66 -12.69
C VAL A 344 -19.65 11.61 -11.51
N ILE A 345 -19.58 11.10 -10.29
CA ILE A 345 -19.29 11.90 -9.09
C ILE A 345 -17.80 12.29 -9.05
N SER A 346 -17.47 13.40 -9.71
CA SER A 346 -16.11 13.96 -9.76
C SER A 346 -16.16 15.49 -9.72
N ARG A 347 -15.24 16.09 -8.95
CA ARG A 347 -15.02 17.56 -8.88
C ARG A 347 -13.88 18.03 -9.80
N SER A 348 -13.40 17.19 -10.71
CA SER A 348 -12.21 17.50 -11.50
C SER A 348 -12.44 18.61 -12.53
N ARG A 349 -11.38 19.37 -12.81
CA ARG A 349 -11.36 20.33 -13.93
C ARG A 349 -11.47 19.62 -15.29
N ALA A 350 -11.03 18.36 -15.37
CA ALA A 350 -11.14 17.53 -16.57
C ALA A 350 -12.61 17.20 -16.90
N LYS A 351 -13.44 16.80 -15.92
CA LYS A 351 -14.88 16.57 -16.12
C LYS A 351 -15.55 17.82 -16.71
N SER A 352 -15.33 18.98 -16.08
CA SER A 352 -15.96 20.24 -16.50
C SER A 352 -15.60 20.62 -17.95
N LYS A 353 -14.31 20.54 -18.30
CA LYS A 353 -13.82 20.78 -19.68
C LYS A 353 -14.26 19.70 -20.68
N LEU A 354 -14.47 18.46 -20.25
CA LEU A 354 -14.98 17.39 -21.10
C LEU A 354 -16.43 17.66 -21.49
N ILE A 355 -17.26 18.08 -20.53
CA ILE A 355 -18.66 18.48 -20.78
C ILE A 355 -18.71 19.67 -21.73
N GLU A 356 -17.87 20.69 -21.52
CA GLU A 356 -17.72 21.84 -22.43
C GLU A 356 -17.38 21.39 -23.86
N ARG A 357 -16.34 20.55 -24.02
CA ARG A 357 -15.89 19.98 -25.31
C ARG A 357 -16.95 19.12 -26.00
N LEU A 358 -17.80 18.42 -25.25
CA LEU A 358 -18.90 17.61 -25.80
C LEU A 358 -20.13 18.47 -26.18
N LYS A 359 -20.37 19.58 -25.48
CA LYS A 359 -21.46 20.52 -25.80
C LYS A 359 -21.10 21.46 -26.95
N GLN A 360 -19.86 21.93 -27.01
CA GLN A 360 -19.31 22.74 -28.09
C GLN A 360 -18.13 22.00 -28.75
N PRO A 361 -18.32 21.39 -29.94
CA PRO A 361 -17.28 20.61 -30.60
C PRO A 361 -16.20 21.52 -31.22
N GLN A 362 -15.31 22.03 -30.37
CA GLN A 362 -14.08 22.69 -30.82
C GLN A 362 -13.11 21.64 -31.33
N THR A 363 -12.91 21.58 -32.64
CA THR A 363 -11.70 20.97 -33.20
C THR A 363 -10.53 21.85 -32.79
N LEU A 364 -9.46 21.27 -32.24
CA LEU A 364 -8.24 22.02 -31.88
C LEU A 364 -7.41 22.38 -33.13
N PHE A 365 -8.08 22.68 -34.24
CA PHE A 365 -7.49 22.98 -35.53
C PHE A 365 -6.61 24.24 -35.44
N ILE A 366 -5.48 24.23 -36.12
CA ILE A 366 -4.61 25.40 -36.27
C ILE A 366 -4.58 25.73 -37.76
N THR A 367 -4.89 26.98 -38.12
CA THR A 367 -4.77 27.44 -39.50
C THR A 367 -3.32 27.29 -39.97
N PRO A 368 -3.06 26.68 -41.15
CA PRO A 368 -1.71 26.56 -41.69
C PRO A 368 -0.99 27.92 -41.71
N PRO A 369 0.26 28.00 -41.24
CA PRO A 369 0.92 29.28 -41.05
C PRO A 369 1.30 29.90 -42.41
N THR A 370 0.98 31.18 -42.60
CA THR A 370 1.18 31.89 -43.87
C THR A 370 2.46 32.72 -43.91
N SER A 371 3.01 33.11 -42.77
CA SER A 371 4.24 33.92 -42.68
C SER A 371 5.48 33.19 -43.21
N SER A 372 6.56 33.92 -43.48
CA SER A 372 7.84 33.43 -44.01
C SER A 372 8.93 33.22 -42.94
N THR A 373 8.57 33.25 -41.65
CA THR A 373 9.52 33.01 -40.55
C THR A 373 10.03 31.56 -40.55
N GLU A 374 11.26 31.31 -40.07
CA GLU A 374 11.86 29.96 -40.02
C GLU A 374 10.93 28.90 -39.39
N ALA A 375 10.29 29.23 -38.26
CA ALA A 375 9.33 28.34 -37.59
C ALA A 375 8.03 28.10 -38.38
N SER A 376 7.65 29.01 -39.28
CA SER A 376 6.52 28.83 -40.20
C SER A 376 6.92 27.90 -41.35
N GLU A 377 8.07 28.12 -41.98
CA GLU A 377 8.57 27.26 -43.06
C GLU A 377 8.81 25.82 -42.58
N LYS A 378 9.35 25.62 -41.38
CA LYS A 378 9.46 24.28 -40.76
C LYS A 378 8.09 23.60 -40.60
N LYS A 379 7.06 24.32 -40.16
CA LYS A 379 5.68 23.78 -40.05
C LYS A 379 5.06 23.47 -41.41
N LYS A 380 5.26 24.34 -42.42
CA LYS A 380 4.83 24.10 -43.80
C LYS A 380 5.50 22.85 -44.38
N LYS A 381 6.80 22.66 -44.12
CA LYS A 381 7.54 21.45 -44.49
C LYS A 381 6.93 20.21 -43.83
N PHE A 382 6.83 20.18 -42.50
CA PHE A 382 6.23 19.05 -41.80
C PHE A 382 4.79 18.75 -42.25
N LEU A 383 3.99 19.76 -42.59
CA LEU A 383 2.64 19.55 -43.14
C LEU A 383 2.64 18.82 -44.49
N ARG A 384 3.61 19.11 -45.38
CA ARG A 384 3.79 18.38 -46.66
C ARG A 384 4.33 16.97 -46.41
N ASP A 385 5.34 16.85 -45.55
CA ASP A 385 5.98 15.57 -45.22
C ASP A 385 4.96 14.60 -44.56
N LEU A 386 4.05 15.11 -43.72
CA LEU A 386 2.91 14.36 -43.14
C LEU A 386 1.88 13.91 -44.18
N GLN A 387 1.67 14.68 -45.25
CA GLN A 387 0.78 14.28 -46.36
C GLN A 387 1.43 13.18 -47.21
N GLN A 388 2.75 13.23 -47.40
CA GLN A 388 3.53 12.27 -48.18
C GLN A 388 4.04 11.06 -47.37
N SER A 389 3.78 11.03 -46.05
CA SER A 389 4.25 10.00 -45.12
C SER A 389 5.78 9.88 -44.99
N LEU A 390 6.49 11.02 -45.11
CA LEU A 390 7.97 11.10 -45.13
C LEU A 390 8.59 11.66 -43.83
N ILE A 391 7.83 11.74 -42.73
CA ILE A 391 8.34 12.22 -41.44
C ILE A 391 9.34 11.21 -40.83
N ASN A 392 10.50 11.71 -40.41
CA ASN A 392 11.44 10.97 -39.58
C ASN A 392 10.86 10.77 -38.16
N ARG A 393 11.05 9.57 -37.59
CA ARG A 393 10.53 9.18 -36.28
C ARG A 393 11.38 9.73 -35.13
N ASP A 394 12.67 9.98 -35.34
CA ASP A 394 13.61 10.47 -34.30
C ASP A 394 13.52 11.99 -34.04
N LEU A 395 12.31 12.59 -34.11
CA LEU A 395 12.11 14.02 -33.85
C LEU A 395 12.10 14.33 -32.35
N VAL A 396 12.90 15.31 -31.93
CA VAL A 396 13.02 15.72 -30.52
C VAL A 396 12.89 17.25 -30.37
N GLY A 397 12.42 17.72 -29.22
CA GLY A 397 12.44 19.14 -28.85
C GLY A 397 11.52 20.02 -29.70
N LYS A 398 12.06 21.14 -30.22
CA LYS A 398 11.26 22.15 -30.95
C LYS A 398 10.70 21.61 -32.27
N ASP A 399 11.42 20.75 -32.97
CA ASP A 399 10.99 20.24 -34.27
C ASP A 399 9.86 19.20 -34.11
N LEU A 400 9.87 18.38 -33.05
CA LEU A 400 8.71 17.56 -32.64
C LEU A 400 7.48 18.43 -32.33
N LEU A 401 7.65 19.50 -31.55
CA LEU A 401 6.56 20.45 -31.24
C LEU A 401 5.98 21.09 -32.50
N TYR A 402 6.81 21.43 -33.49
CA TYR A 402 6.34 21.96 -34.79
C TYR A 402 5.61 20.90 -35.62
N CYS A 403 6.06 19.64 -35.59
CA CYS A 403 5.38 18.53 -36.26
C CYS A 403 3.99 18.24 -35.63
N LEU A 404 3.89 18.18 -34.29
CA LEU A 404 2.61 18.04 -33.57
C LEU A 404 1.65 19.21 -33.86
N GLN A 405 2.16 20.43 -34.07
CA GLN A 405 1.35 21.57 -34.52
C GLN A 405 0.91 21.44 -35.99
N ALA A 406 1.74 20.87 -36.86
CA ALA A 406 1.38 20.58 -38.25
C ALA A 406 0.30 19.49 -38.35
N ILE A 407 0.32 18.45 -37.51
CA ILE A 407 -0.77 17.45 -37.42
C ILE A 407 -2.12 18.14 -37.13
N ARG A 408 -2.14 19.15 -36.26
CA ARG A 408 -3.34 19.96 -35.96
C ARG A 408 -3.81 20.87 -37.11
N SER A 409 -3.05 20.96 -38.20
CA SER A 409 -3.39 21.71 -39.41
C SER A 409 -3.88 20.81 -40.56
N LEU A 410 -3.93 19.49 -40.37
CA LEU A 410 -4.47 18.55 -41.36
C LEU A 410 -6.00 18.63 -41.43
N THR A 411 -6.55 18.50 -42.62
CA THR A 411 -8.01 18.40 -42.84
C THR A 411 -8.55 17.02 -42.43
N PRO A 412 -9.85 16.87 -42.10
CA PRO A 412 -10.43 15.57 -41.74
C PRO A 412 -10.22 14.47 -42.80
N SER A 413 -10.24 14.84 -44.09
CA SER A 413 -9.98 13.91 -45.19
C SER A 413 -8.54 13.39 -45.19
N GLN A 414 -7.56 14.27 -44.94
CA GLN A 414 -6.14 13.91 -44.86
C GLN A 414 -5.84 13.06 -43.62
N VAL A 415 -6.45 13.39 -42.47
CA VAL A 415 -6.34 12.57 -41.25
C VAL A 415 -6.91 11.18 -41.49
N LYS A 416 -8.05 11.05 -42.18
CA LYS A 416 -8.65 9.76 -42.52
C LYS A 416 -7.81 8.95 -43.52
N GLN A 417 -7.13 9.62 -44.46
CA GLN A 417 -6.27 8.97 -45.45
C GLN A 417 -4.99 8.41 -44.81
N ASN A 418 -4.37 9.16 -43.90
CA ASN A 418 -3.08 8.82 -43.28
C ASN A 418 -3.24 8.30 -41.83
N ASP A 419 -4.42 7.82 -41.47
CA ASP A 419 -4.86 7.49 -40.11
C ASP A 419 -3.95 6.49 -39.38
N GLU A 420 -3.58 5.38 -40.03
CA GLU A 420 -2.68 4.37 -39.47
C GLU A 420 -1.25 4.91 -39.29
N TYR A 421 -0.75 5.67 -40.26
CA TYR A 421 0.57 6.31 -40.22
C TYR A 421 0.67 7.34 -39.08
N LEU A 422 -0.35 8.19 -38.93
CA LEU A 422 -0.41 9.20 -37.86
C LEU A 422 -0.49 8.55 -36.47
N ARG A 423 -1.24 7.47 -36.29
CA ARG A 423 -1.25 6.70 -35.03
C ARG A 423 0.10 6.04 -34.73
N GLY A 424 0.80 5.58 -35.78
CA GLY A 424 2.16 5.04 -35.64
C GLY A 424 3.14 6.08 -35.07
N LEU A 425 3.19 7.28 -35.67
CA LEU A 425 4.03 8.38 -35.18
C LEU A 425 3.68 8.77 -33.73
N LEU A 426 2.38 8.95 -33.43
CA LEU A 426 1.90 9.32 -32.09
C LEU A 426 2.06 8.23 -31.01
N LYS A 427 2.57 7.04 -31.37
CA LYS A 427 2.88 5.95 -30.45
C LYS A 427 4.37 5.88 -30.12
N GLU A 428 5.22 6.50 -30.94
CA GLU A 428 6.68 6.55 -30.78
C GLU A 428 7.17 7.84 -30.12
N TRP A 429 6.33 8.89 -30.10
CA TRP A 429 6.55 10.20 -29.46
C TRP A 429 5.77 10.37 -28.15
#